data_AF-A0AAD1CA06-F1
#
_entry.id   AF-A0AAD1CA06-F1
#
_cell.length_a   1.000
_cell.length_b   1.000
_cell.length_c   1.000
_cell.angle_alpha   90.00
_cell.angle_beta   90.00
_cell.angle_gamma   90.00
#
_symmetry.space_group_name_H-M   'P 1'
#
loop_
_entity.id
_entity.type
_entity.pdbx_description
1 polymer ?
#
loop_
_entity_poly.entity_id
_entity_poly.type
_entity_poly.pdbx_seq_one_letter_code
_entity_poly.pdbx_strand_id
1 'polypeptide(L)'
;MTEQELIQGYETEIQYQKHMLDNLGRWFSLFFTIASIGLVLVYFFRQTNFIGFIAGTILAILGILAMLVFGYGIYKGRLNLKKVIDDFEEKLRLIQ
;
A
#
# COMPACT_ATOMS: atom_id res chain seq x y z
N MET A 1 1.88 32.94 -8.96
CA MET A 1 2.31 32.02 -7.89
C MET A 1 3.61 32.56 -7.35
N THR A 2 3.69 32.80 -6.05
CA THR A 2 4.94 33.18 -5.38
C THR A 2 5.81 31.93 -5.17
N GLU A 3 7.13 32.10 -5.02
CA GLU A 3 8.04 30.98 -4.73
C GLU A 3 7.64 30.22 -3.45
N GLN A 4 7.14 30.93 -2.44
CA GLN A 4 6.64 30.35 -1.20
C GLN A 4 5.40 29.49 -1.43
N GLU A 5 4.44 29.94 -2.24
CA GLU A 5 3.26 29.14 -2.62
C GLU A 5 3.67 27.88 -3.38
N LEU A 6 4.69 27.96 -4.25
CA LEU A 6 5.21 26.81 -4.99
C LEU A 6 5.83 25.79 -4.04
N ILE A 7 6.75 26.22 -3.17
CA ILE A 7 7.42 25.35 -2.18
C ILE A 7 6.39 24.67 -1.27
N GLN A 8 5.46 25.45 -0.71
CA GLN A 8 4.43 24.93 0.19
C GLN A 8 3.52 23.91 -0.52
N GLY A 9 3.21 24.13 -1.81
CA GLY A 9 2.45 23.20 -2.63
C GLY A 9 3.13 21.84 -2.76
N TYR A 10 4.43 21.82 -3.09
CA TYR A 10 5.21 20.59 -3.21
C TYR A 10 5.36 19.85 -1.88
N GLU A 11 5.67 20.57 -0.80
CA GLU A 11 5.78 19.97 0.52
C GLU A 11 4.46 19.29 0.92
N THR A 12 3.33 19.95 0.67
CA THR A 12 2.00 19.41 0.95
C THR A 12 1.73 18.13 0.16
N GLU A 13 2.01 18.13 -1.15
CA GLU A 13 1.80 16.96 -2.01
C GLU A 13 2.73 15.79 -1.62
N ILE A 14 3.99 16.08 -1.29
CA ILE A 14 4.95 15.06 -0.83
C ILE A 14 4.46 14.43 0.49
N GLN A 15 3.99 15.22 1.44
CA GLN A 15 3.44 14.71 2.70
C GLN A 15 2.17 13.89 2.48
N TYR A 16 1.29 14.36 1.59
CA TYR A 16 0.09 13.62 1.19
C TYR A 16 0.43 12.25 0.61
N GLN A 17 1.35 12.18 -0.35
CA GLN A 17 1.74 10.91 -0.97
C GLN A 17 2.46 9.97 -0.01
N LYS A 18 3.28 10.48 0.92
CA LYS A 18 3.87 9.68 2.00
C LYS A 18 2.78 9.09 2.90
N HIS A 19 1.81 9.91 3.31
CA HIS A 19 0.69 9.43 4.13
C HIS A 19 -0.16 8.38 3.41
N MET A 20 -0.37 8.54 2.10
CA MET A 20 -1.07 7.54 1.28
C MET A 20 -0.28 6.23 1.16
N LEU A 21 1.04 6.29 1.03
CA LEU A 21 1.88 5.09 1.06
C LEU A 21 1.80 4.35 2.40
N ASP A 22 1.74 5.08 3.52
CA ASP A 22 1.54 4.47 4.85
C ASP A 22 0.18 3.79 4.95
N ASN A 23 -0.89 4.42 4.41
CA ASN A 23 -2.21 3.81 4.32
C ASN A 23 -2.18 2.51 3.53
N LEU A 24 -1.55 2.49 2.35
CA LEU A 24 -1.40 1.27 1.55
C LEU A 24 -0.61 0.19 2.29
N GLY A 25 0.43 0.56 3.04
CA GLY A 25 1.17 -0.36 3.90
C GLY A 25 0.33 -0.97 5.02
N ARG A 26 -0.54 -0.18 5.66
CA ARG A 26 -1.51 -0.66 6.67
C ARG A 26 -2.49 -1.65 6.06
N TRP A 27 -3.05 -1.34 4.88
CA TRP A 27 -3.95 -2.24 4.18
C TRP A 27 -3.26 -3.55 3.78
N PHE A 28 -2.04 -3.48 3.24
CA PHE A 28 -1.24 -4.66 2.93
C PHE A 28 -1.05 -5.55 4.16
N SER A 29 -0.70 -4.95 5.30
CA SER A 29 -0.49 -5.67 6.57
C SER A 29 -1.77 -6.32 7.10
N LEU A 30 -2.91 -5.65 6.95
CA LEU A 30 -4.23 -6.20 7.28
C LEU A 30 -4.52 -7.46 6.44
N PHE A 31 -4.37 -7.37 5.12
CA PHE A 31 -4.63 -8.50 4.23
C PHE A 31 -3.62 -9.64 4.39
N PHE A 32 -2.38 -9.34 4.77
CA PHE A 32 -1.41 -10.37 5.18
C PHE A 32 -1.87 -11.12 6.43
N THR A 33 -2.39 -10.40 7.43
CA THR A 33 -2.92 -11.01 8.65
C THR A 33 -4.12 -11.89 8.32
N ILE A 34 -5.05 -11.39 7.50
CA ILE A 34 -6.20 -12.15 7.00
C ILE A 34 -5.70 -13.41 6.28
N ALA A 35 -4.83 -13.29 5.28
CA ALA A 35 -4.32 -14.45 4.55
C ALA A 35 -3.70 -15.50 5.49
N SER A 36 -2.93 -15.05 6.48
CA SER A 36 -2.31 -15.92 7.49
C SER A 36 -3.34 -16.66 8.34
N ILE A 37 -4.39 -15.98 8.79
CA ILE A 37 -5.52 -16.63 9.49
C ILE A 37 -6.16 -17.68 8.60
N GLY A 38 -6.36 -17.37 7.31
CA GLY A 38 -6.90 -18.31 6.33
C GLY A 38 -6.06 -19.58 6.22
N LEU A 39 -4.74 -19.44 6.12
CA LEU A 39 -3.81 -20.57 6.08
C LEU A 39 -3.84 -21.42 7.37
N VAL A 40 -3.94 -20.77 8.54
CA VAL A 40 -4.09 -21.47 9.82
C VAL A 40 -5.39 -22.29 9.85
N LEU A 41 -6.52 -21.70 9.42
CA LEU A 41 -7.79 -22.41 9.33
C LEU A 41 -7.72 -23.60 8.37
N VAL A 42 -7.12 -23.42 7.20
CA VAL A 42 -6.88 -24.52 6.25
C VAL A 42 -6.08 -25.64 6.89
N TYR A 43 -4.99 -25.31 7.58
CA TYR A 43 -4.12 -26.30 8.21
C TYR A 43 -4.85 -27.16 9.25
N PHE A 44 -5.62 -26.52 10.15
CA PHE A 44 -6.33 -27.23 11.21
C PHE A 44 -7.58 -27.98 10.73
N PHE A 45 -8.32 -27.41 9.77
CA PHE A 45 -9.63 -27.94 9.39
C PHE A 45 -9.63 -28.87 8.17
N ARG A 46 -8.50 -29.01 7.46
CA ARG A 46 -8.39 -29.82 6.21
C ARG A 46 -8.95 -31.24 6.26
N GLN A 47 -8.98 -31.89 7.43
CA GLN A 47 -9.48 -33.26 7.59
C GLN A 47 -10.60 -33.38 8.63
N THR A 48 -10.93 -32.31 9.34
CA THR A 48 -11.84 -32.34 10.50
C THR A 48 -13.14 -31.58 10.26
N ASN A 49 -13.10 -30.48 9.51
CA ASN A 49 -14.27 -29.64 9.26
C ASN A 49 -14.24 -29.07 7.84
N PHE A 50 -15.09 -29.62 6.97
CA PHE A 50 -15.16 -29.23 5.56
C PHE A 50 -15.53 -27.75 5.36
N ILE A 51 -16.45 -27.22 6.17
CA ILE A 51 -16.86 -25.81 6.10
C ILE A 51 -15.70 -24.90 6.52
N GLY A 52 -15.03 -25.22 7.63
CA GLY A 52 -13.86 -24.48 8.12
C GLY A 52 -12.71 -24.47 7.11
N PHE A 53 -12.48 -25.60 6.44
CA PHE A 53 -11.48 -25.71 5.38
C PHE A 53 -11.80 -24.80 4.17
N ILE A 54 -13.04 -24.81 3.69
CA ILE A 54 -13.46 -23.93 2.58
C ILE A 54 -13.35 -22.46 2.97
N ALA A 55 -13.84 -22.09 4.16
CA ALA A 55 -13.77 -20.72 4.66
C ALA A 55 -12.32 -20.22 4.76
N GLY A 56 -11.42 -21.03 5.33
CA GLY A 56 -9.99 -20.72 5.40
C GLY A 56 -9.37 -20.54 4.02
N THR A 57 -9.72 -21.40 3.06
CA THR A 57 -9.19 -21.35 1.69
C THR A 57 -9.60 -20.06 0.97
N ILE A 58 -10.89 -19.71 1.04
CA ILE A 58 -11.42 -18.46 0.45
C ILE A 58 -10.71 -17.25 1.07
N LEU A 59 -10.58 -17.24 2.40
CA LEU A 59 -9.98 -16.14 3.14
C LEU A 59 -8.49 -15.98 2.82
N ALA A 60 -7.75 -17.08 2.66
CA ALA A 60 -6.36 -17.07 2.20
C ALA A 60 -6.21 -16.49 0.78
N ILE A 61 -7.04 -16.96 -0.17
CA ILE A 61 -7.01 -16.49 -1.57
C ILE A 61 -7.33 -15.00 -1.63
N LEU A 62 -8.39 -14.54 -0.98
CA LEU A 62 -8.78 -13.13 -0.97
C LEU A 62 -7.70 -12.25 -0.35
N GLY A 63 -7.10 -12.68 0.76
CA GLY A 63 -6.01 -11.95 1.40
C GLY A 63 -4.79 -11.81 0.49
N ILE A 64 -4.37 -12.90 -0.19
CA ILE A 64 -3.25 -12.87 -1.13
C ILE A 64 -3.55 -11.96 -2.34
N LEU A 65 -4.74 -12.07 -2.93
CA LEU A 65 -5.12 -11.22 -4.06
C LEU A 65 -5.12 -9.74 -3.68
N ALA A 66 -5.70 -9.40 -2.52
CA ALA A 66 -5.68 -8.03 -2.02
C ALA A 66 -4.24 -7.55 -1.78
N MET A 67 -3.37 -8.38 -1.17
CA MET A 67 -1.95 -8.04 -1.00
C MET A 67 -1.26 -7.74 -2.33
N LEU A 68 -1.54 -8.48 -3.41
CA LEU A 68 -0.96 -8.19 -4.73
C LEU A 68 -1.41 -6.82 -5.25
N VAL A 69 -2.69 -6.49 -5.10
CA VAL A 69 -3.24 -5.18 -5.49
C VAL A 69 -2.59 -4.05 -4.69
N PHE A 70 -2.54 -4.17 -3.36
CA PHE A 70 -1.92 -3.15 -2.50
C PHE A 70 -0.40 -3.07 -2.71
N GLY A 71 0.28 -4.20 -2.90
CA GLY A 71 1.71 -4.25 -3.20
C GLY A 71 2.04 -3.53 -4.51
N TYR A 72 1.23 -3.73 -5.56
CA TYR A 72 1.34 -2.98 -6.81
C TYR A 72 1.05 -1.49 -6.60
N GLY A 73 0.03 -1.15 -5.80
CA GLY A 73 -0.27 0.22 -5.41
C GLY A 73 0.89 0.91 -4.72
N ILE A 74 1.55 0.25 -3.77
CA ILE A 74 2.76 0.76 -3.07
C ILE A 74 3.89 0.99 -4.07
N TYR A 75 4.13 0.03 -4.98
CA TYR A 75 5.17 0.16 -5.99
C TYR A 75 4.95 1.40 -6.86
N LYS A 76 3.74 1.58 -7.40
CA LYS A 76 3.40 2.76 -8.21
C LYS A 76 3.41 4.05 -7.39
N GLY A 77 2.91 4.02 -6.16
CA GLY A 77 2.92 5.18 -5.26
C GLY A 77 4.33 5.68 -4.97
N ARG A 78 5.29 4.78 -4.77
CA ARG A 78 6.72 5.16 -4.56
C ARG A 78 7.32 5.81 -5.80
N LEU A 79 6.98 5.30 -7.00
CA LEU A 79 7.42 5.93 -8.25
C LEU A 79 6.81 7.32 -8.45
N ASN A 80 5.54 7.52 -8.08
CA ASN A 80 4.90 8.82 -8.16
C ASN A 80 5.51 9.81 -7.16
N LEU A 81 5.74 9.39 -5.92
CA LEU A 81 6.39 10.23 -4.91
C LEU A 81 7.78 10.66 -5.36
N LYS A 82 8.55 9.74 -5.95
CA LYS A 82 9.86 10.06 -6.50
C LYS A 82 9.77 11.12 -7.59
N LYS A 83 8.83 10.99 -8.53
CA LYS A 83 8.65 11.99 -9.60
C LYS A 83 8.33 13.39 -9.07
N VAL A 84 7.48 13.47 -8.03
CA VAL A 84 7.14 14.77 -7.41
C VAL A 84 8.35 15.37 -6.71
N ILE A 85 9.16 14.56 -6.03
CA ILE A 85 10.41 15.02 -5.41
C ILE A 85 11.42 15.48 -6.47
N ASP A 86 11.62 14.68 -7.53
CA ASP A 86 12.56 15.01 -8.61
C ASP A 86 12.17 16.34 -9.30
N ASP A 87 10.88 16.54 -9.59
CA ASP A 87 10.36 17.80 -10.17
C ASP A 87 10.46 18.98 -9.18
N PHE A 88 10.28 18.74 -7.87
CA PHE A 88 10.48 19.77 -6.86
C PHE A 88 11.94 20.23 -6.79
N GLU A 89 12.89 19.28 -6.79
CA GLU A 89 14.32 19.58 -6.79
C GLU A 89 14.75 20.34 -8.05
N GLU A 90 14.21 19.99 -9.21
CA GLU A 90 14.47 20.71 -10.46
C GLU A 90 14.00 22.16 -10.38
N LYS A 91 12.77 22.40 -9.89
CA LYS A 91 12.23 23.77 -9.75
C LYS A 91 12.99 24.60 -8.74
N LEU A 92 13.42 24.01 -7.62
CA LEU A 92 14.27 24.71 -6.64
C LEU A 92 15.59 25.17 -7.25
N ARG A 93 16.23 24.34 -8.09
CA ARG A 93 17.48 24.70 -8.78
C ARG A 93 17.31 25.81 -9.81
N LEU A 94 16.11 25.98 -10.38
CA LEU A 94 15.81 27.04 -11.35
C LEU A 94 15.51 28.38 -10.68
N ILE A 95 15.16 28.36 -9.40
CA ILE A 95 14.79 29.55 -8.62
C ILE A 95 15.99 30.09 -7.80
N GLN A 96 16.96 29.23 -7.45
CA GLN A 96 18.24 29.61 -6.84
C GLN A 96 19.22 30.21 -7.85
#